data_AF-A0AAW5VDU1-F1
#
_entry.id   AF-A0AAW5VDU1-F1
#
_cell.length_a   1.000
_cell.length_b   1.000
_cell.length_c   1.000
_cell.angle_alpha   90.00
_cell.angle_beta   90.00
_cell.angle_gamma   90.00
#
_symmetry.space_group_name_H-M   'P 1'
#
loop_
_entity.id
_entity.type
_entity.pdbx_description
1 polymer ?
#
loop_
_entity_poly.entity_id
_entity_poly.type
_entity_poly.pdbx_seq_one_letter_code
_entity_poly.pdbx_strand_id
1 'polypeptide(L)'
;MSQLNDSFLRQTKEALELEAKQNNNEKMPFRGDVSKAIKQRVIVNIDSLAIFSVGVSANKYRSRYRHGGITSSIYRSVKSGGEQVGSLASNITIKGCLSFYESHPLTTSDYAISHLSKVLSPYNVLMADEAYSSLFGKYRNVRLINHSLKAKRKIHTFSRERWSKEGVNSNAVEGANGVLKTAMRQYRWFNCKYSQLYLNEFAVAKNLKFFKMEKNIIFGVNSERDFCGNRIGEIEHKNRKELLKSFLYTPINYSERKYLESSNLKNSLTQDELNKLPKVLQSAIKLNDYSVNYLRGHRLIRERKYRFIYRKVYNYLNKNQWTDLNNVSDAIGISKSECLHIIKKMTLANLLETIVYDEKGRDKVRIKLRYESFYQILLTSEKEELGIIESKFKNKAKFRKKKSNYTGFKRGSKYE
;
A
#
# COMPACT_ATOMS: atom_id res chain seq x y z
N MET A 1 2.27 -7.18 -22.67
CA MET A 1 1.25 -6.23 -22.17
C MET A 1 1.71 -5.42 -20.97
N SER A 2 2.04 -6.00 -19.80
CA SER A 2 2.44 -5.19 -18.63
C SER A 2 3.68 -4.31 -18.89
N GLN A 3 4.77 -4.88 -19.41
CA GLN A 3 5.98 -4.12 -19.76
C GLN A 3 5.72 -3.03 -20.80
N LEU A 4 4.77 -3.26 -21.72
CA LEU A 4 4.38 -2.27 -22.72
C LEU A 4 3.60 -1.13 -22.09
N ASN A 5 2.68 -1.43 -21.17
CA ASN A 5 2.00 -0.43 -20.38
C ASN A 5 2.97 0.40 -19.53
N ASP A 6 3.99 -0.24 -18.96
CA ASP A 6 5.06 0.45 -18.21
C ASP A 6 5.89 1.37 -19.12
N SER A 7 6.16 0.96 -20.36
CA SER A 7 6.78 1.81 -21.38
C SER A 7 5.91 3.03 -21.71
N PHE A 8 4.60 2.83 -21.94
CA PHE A 8 3.66 3.92 -22.17
C PHE A 8 3.59 4.89 -21.00
N LEU A 9 3.55 4.36 -19.77
CA LEU A 9 3.57 5.15 -18.55
C LEU A 9 4.82 6.04 -18.49
N ARG A 10 6.00 5.46 -18.76
CA ARG A 10 7.27 6.20 -18.75
C ARG A 10 7.30 7.31 -19.79
N GLN A 11 6.97 6.99 -21.05
CA GLN A 11 6.94 7.98 -22.14
C GLN A 11 5.94 9.11 -21.84
N THR A 12 4.77 8.76 -21.28
CA THR A 12 3.76 9.74 -20.90
C THR A 12 4.23 10.65 -19.78
N LYS A 13 4.90 10.09 -18.77
CA LYS A 13 5.46 10.85 -17.66
C LYS A 13 6.52 11.83 -18.14
N GLU A 14 7.43 11.39 -19.00
CA GLU A 14 8.46 12.24 -19.61
C GLU A 14 7.83 13.41 -20.40
N ALA A 15 6.79 13.13 -21.20
CA ALA A 15 6.08 14.16 -21.95
C ALA A 15 5.37 15.18 -21.03
N LEU A 16 4.75 14.71 -19.94
CA LEU A 16 4.11 15.59 -18.95
C LEU A 16 5.14 16.43 -18.16
N GLU A 17 6.31 15.86 -17.87
CA GLU A 17 7.40 16.61 -17.24
C GLU A 17 7.97 17.69 -18.17
N LEU A 18 8.07 17.42 -19.47
CA LEU A 18 8.46 18.42 -20.48
C LEU A 18 7.41 19.53 -20.60
N GLU A 19 6.12 19.19 -20.65
CA GLU A 19 5.04 20.18 -20.67
C GLU A 19 5.05 21.08 -19.43
N ALA A 20 5.27 20.50 -18.26
CA ALA A 20 5.39 21.27 -17.02
C ALA A 20 6.56 22.27 -17.08
N LYS A 21 7.72 21.82 -17.60
CA LYS A 21 8.90 22.67 -17.80
C LYS A 21 8.66 23.78 -18.83
N GLN A 22 8.03 23.47 -19.96
CA GLN A 22 7.68 24.46 -21.00
C GLN A 22 6.75 25.56 -20.47
N ASN A 23 5.87 25.21 -19.54
CA ASN A 23 5.01 26.16 -18.85
C ASN A 23 5.68 26.81 -17.62
N ASN A 24 7.01 26.77 -17.49
CA ASN A 24 7.77 27.32 -16.38
C ASN A 24 7.29 26.86 -14.99
N ASN A 25 6.68 25.67 -14.90
CA ASN A 25 6.04 25.18 -13.69
C ASN A 25 5.02 26.16 -13.08
N GLU A 26 4.39 26.99 -13.92
CA GLU A 26 3.53 28.09 -13.49
C GLU A 26 2.32 27.56 -12.70
N LYS A 27 1.99 28.29 -11.63
CA LYS A 27 0.91 27.97 -10.71
C LYS A 27 -0.42 28.54 -11.24
N MET A 28 -1.44 27.70 -11.32
CA MET A 28 -2.79 28.13 -11.63
C MET A 28 -3.42 28.93 -10.48
N PRO A 29 -4.34 29.88 -10.76
CA PRO A 29 -5.00 30.69 -9.72
C PRO A 29 -5.75 29.81 -8.73
N PHE A 30 -5.53 30.02 -7.43
CA PHE A 30 -6.02 29.13 -6.38
C PHE A 30 -7.56 29.06 -6.29
N ARG A 31 -8.25 30.15 -6.65
CA ARG A 31 -9.71 30.25 -6.71
C ARG A 31 -10.12 30.92 -8.03
N GLY A 32 -11.36 30.67 -8.44
CA GLY A 32 -11.95 31.25 -9.64
C GLY A 32 -11.74 30.42 -10.89
N ASP A 33 -12.25 30.94 -11.99
CA ASP A 33 -12.24 30.30 -13.30
C ASP A 33 -10.81 30.04 -13.80
N VAL A 34 -10.46 28.76 -13.95
CA VAL A 34 -9.15 28.34 -14.48
C VAL A 34 -9.15 28.15 -16.00
N SER A 35 -10.28 28.36 -16.68
CA SER A 35 -10.45 28.08 -18.12
C SER A 35 -9.36 28.71 -19.00
N LYS A 36 -8.94 29.95 -18.67
CA LYS A 36 -7.84 30.62 -19.38
C LYS A 36 -6.48 29.97 -19.11
N ALA A 37 -6.20 29.61 -17.87
CA ALA A 37 -4.93 29.01 -17.44
C ALA A 37 -4.73 27.58 -17.96
N ILE A 38 -5.82 26.83 -18.21
CA ILE A 38 -5.76 25.44 -18.69
C ILE A 38 -5.80 25.30 -20.21
N LYS A 39 -6.07 26.38 -20.98
CA LYS A 39 -6.37 26.30 -22.43
C LYS A 39 -5.26 25.66 -23.26
N GLN A 40 -4.00 25.85 -22.88
CA GLN A 40 -2.82 25.30 -23.56
C GLN A 40 -2.10 24.21 -22.76
N ARG A 41 -2.71 23.75 -21.66
CA ARG A 41 -2.10 22.77 -20.76
C ARG A 41 -2.71 21.39 -20.95
N VAL A 42 -1.92 20.37 -20.67
CA VAL A 42 -2.41 19.00 -20.67
C VAL A 42 -3.23 18.76 -19.39
N ILE A 43 -4.50 18.40 -19.57
CA ILE A 43 -5.41 18.13 -18.46
C ILE A 43 -5.40 16.65 -18.15
N VAL A 44 -5.06 16.32 -16.90
CA VAL A 44 -5.09 14.97 -16.35
C VAL A 44 -6.23 14.83 -15.37
N ASN A 45 -6.98 13.73 -15.48
CA ASN A 45 -8.10 13.42 -14.62
C ASN A 45 -7.83 12.13 -13.84
N ILE A 46 -8.27 12.06 -12.59
CA ILE A 46 -8.24 10.84 -11.78
C ILE A 46 -9.60 10.53 -11.17
N ASP A 47 -9.95 9.24 -11.18
CA ASP A 47 -11.11 8.70 -10.50
C ASP A 47 -10.87 7.25 -10.07
N SER A 48 -11.69 6.74 -9.14
CA SER A 48 -11.68 5.35 -8.70
C SER A 48 -13.00 4.68 -9.03
N LEU A 49 -12.94 3.48 -9.61
CA LEU A 49 -14.11 2.68 -9.94
C LEU A 49 -14.05 1.28 -9.35
N ALA A 50 -15.22 0.69 -9.13
CA ALA A 50 -15.36 -0.75 -8.96
C ALA A 50 -15.64 -1.43 -10.31
N ILE A 51 -14.91 -2.51 -10.57
CA ILE A 51 -15.02 -3.42 -11.71
C ILE A 51 -15.56 -4.73 -11.17
N PHE A 52 -16.78 -5.07 -11.60
CA PHE A 52 -17.64 -6.08 -10.98
C PHE A 52 -17.92 -5.78 -9.51
N SER A 53 -19.20 -5.69 -9.16
CA SER A 53 -19.60 -5.45 -7.77
C SER A 53 -20.62 -6.48 -7.38
N VAL A 54 -20.65 -6.87 -6.10
CA VAL A 54 -21.68 -7.75 -5.57
C VAL A 54 -23.04 -7.07 -5.82
N GLY A 55 -24.02 -7.74 -6.43
CA GLY A 55 -25.34 -7.16 -6.72
C GLY A 55 -26.19 -6.92 -5.46
N VAL A 56 -27.28 -6.14 -5.62
CA VAL A 56 -28.29 -5.90 -4.57
C VAL A 56 -29.24 -7.10 -4.42
N SER A 57 -29.51 -7.90 -5.46
CA SER A 57 -30.26 -9.15 -5.29
C SER A 57 -29.51 -10.21 -4.45
N ALA A 58 -28.18 -10.11 -4.38
CA ALA A 58 -27.33 -10.85 -3.45
C ALA A 58 -27.25 -10.17 -2.06
N ASN A 59 -28.32 -9.50 -1.62
CA ASN A 59 -28.38 -8.65 -0.42
C ASN A 59 -28.14 -9.40 0.91
N LYS A 60 -28.15 -10.73 0.93
CA LYS A 60 -27.69 -11.52 2.09
C LYS A 60 -26.16 -11.65 2.16
N TYR A 61 -25.46 -11.22 1.10
CA TYR A 61 -24.06 -11.53 0.85
C TYR A 61 -23.19 -10.31 0.47
N ARG A 62 -23.64 -9.07 0.66
CA ARG A 62 -22.78 -7.86 0.63
C ARG A 62 -22.23 -7.56 2.03
N SER A 63 -21.01 -7.05 2.15
CA SER A 63 -20.44 -6.62 3.45
C SER A 63 -21.17 -5.41 4.08
N ARG A 64 -22.13 -4.83 3.37
CA ARG A 64 -22.83 -3.58 3.71
C ARG A 64 -24.18 -3.83 4.38
N TYR A 65 -24.22 -3.82 5.70
CA TYR A 65 -25.45 -3.38 6.38
C TYR A 65 -25.38 -1.90 6.82
N ARG A 66 -24.20 -1.23 6.86
CA ARG A 66 -24.12 0.12 7.48
C ARG A 66 -23.09 1.17 6.98
N HIS A 67 -22.16 0.85 6.08
CA HIS A 67 -21.11 1.82 5.66
C HIS A 67 -21.06 2.03 4.14
N GLY A 68 -21.30 3.27 3.70
CA GLY A 68 -21.24 3.69 2.29
C GLY A 68 -19.81 3.66 1.73
N GLY A 69 -19.66 3.36 0.43
CA GLY A 69 -18.37 3.40 -0.26
C GLY A 69 -18.25 2.42 -1.44
N ILE A 70 -17.34 2.71 -2.36
CA ILE A 70 -17.04 1.85 -3.53
C ILE A 70 -16.27 0.60 -3.09
N THR A 71 -15.42 0.70 -2.07
CA THR A 71 -14.64 -0.44 -1.53
C THR A 71 -15.51 -1.57 -0.99
N SER A 72 -16.63 -1.28 -0.34
CA SER A 72 -17.53 -2.32 0.19
C SER A 72 -18.41 -2.96 -0.90
N SER A 73 -18.24 -2.55 -2.17
CA SER A 73 -18.96 -3.12 -3.32
C SER A 73 -18.28 -4.33 -3.93
N ILE A 74 -16.98 -4.49 -3.70
CA ILE A 74 -16.16 -5.54 -4.32
C ILE A 74 -15.95 -6.75 -3.41
N TYR A 75 -16.37 -6.67 -2.14
CA TYR A 75 -16.28 -7.76 -1.18
C TYR A 75 -17.65 -8.32 -0.83
N ARG A 76 -17.73 -9.65 -0.76
CA ARG A 76 -18.86 -10.35 -0.15
C ARG A 76 -18.95 -10.08 1.35
N SER A 77 -20.12 -10.36 1.92
CA SER A 77 -20.35 -10.27 3.34
C SER A 77 -19.51 -11.28 4.09
N VAL A 78 -19.21 -11.00 5.35
CA VAL A 78 -18.52 -11.93 6.24
C VAL A 78 -19.31 -13.24 6.40
N LYS A 79 -20.64 -13.19 6.32
CA LYS A 79 -21.52 -14.38 6.35
C LYS A 79 -21.43 -15.23 5.07
N SER A 80 -20.67 -14.80 4.07
CA SER A 80 -20.63 -15.38 2.71
C SER A 80 -19.20 -15.60 2.23
N GLY A 81 -18.28 -15.75 3.16
CA GLY A 81 -16.85 -15.96 2.90
C GLY A 81 -16.01 -14.68 2.85
N GLY A 82 -16.61 -13.48 2.78
CA GLY A 82 -15.87 -12.21 2.80
C GLY A 82 -14.95 -11.99 1.60
N GLU A 83 -15.07 -12.84 0.57
CA GLU A 83 -14.20 -12.87 -0.59
C GLU A 83 -14.30 -11.60 -1.42
N GLN A 84 -13.17 -11.21 -1.98
CA GLN A 84 -13.15 -10.21 -3.04
C GLN A 84 -13.71 -10.85 -4.31
N VAL A 85 -14.84 -10.36 -4.79
CA VAL A 85 -15.48 -10.82 -6.03
C VAL A 85 -15.47 -9.75 -7.12
N GLY A 86 -14.94 -8.59 -6.80
CA GLY A 86 -14.74 -7.47 -7.71
C GLY A 86 -13.37 -6.83 -7.51
N SER A 87 -13.01 -5.87 -8.33
CA SER A 87 -11.75 -5.15 -8.19
C SER A 87 -12.00 -3.66 -8.12
N LEU A 88 -11.28 -2.96 -7.24
CA LEU A 88 -11.18 -1.51 -7.34
C LEU A 88 -10.06 -1.18 -8.31
N ALA A 89 -10.27 -0.18 -9.16
CA ALA A 89 -9.21 0.39 -9.97
C ALA A 89 -9.20 1.90 -9.79
N SER A 90 -8.03 2.52 -9.74
CA SER A 90 -7.88 3.94 -10.02
C SER A 90 -7.54 4.12 -11.49
N ASN A 91 -8.18 5.09 -12.13
CA ASN A 91 -7.95 5.45 -13.52
C ASN A 91 -7.34 6.84 -13.56
N ILE A 92 -6.21 6.97 -14.25
CA ILE A 92 -5.64 8.26 -14.64
C ILE A 92 -5.87 8.40 -16.14
N THR A 93 -6.62 9.42 -16.54
CA THR A 93 -6.94 9.69 -17.95
C THR A 93 -6.44 11.06 -18.34
N ILE A 94 -5.69 11.14 -19.42
CA ILE A 94 -5.33 12.39 -20.08
C ILE A 94 -6.45 12.73 -21.05
N LYS A 95 -7.02 13.93 -20.93
CA LYS A 95 -8.17 14.35 -21.73
C LYS A 95 -7.86 14.26 -23.24
N GLY A 96 -8.66 13.50 -23.97
CA GLY A 96 -8.49 13.27 -25.42
C GLY A 96 -7.42 12.23 -25.80
N CYS A 97 -6.70 11.67 -24.83
CA CYS A 97 -5.54 10.81 -25.06
C CYS A 97 -5.64 9.49 -24.26
N LEU A 98 -4.62 9.22 -23.44
CA LEU A 98 -4.30 7.94 -22.82
C LEU A 98 -5.09 7.70 -21.53
N SER A 99 -5.34 6.44 -21.20
CA SER A 99 -5.82 6.04 -19.87
C SER A 99 -4.96 4.93 -19.28
N PHE A 100 -4.65 5.07 -18.00
CA PHE A 100 -3.87 4.11 -17.22
C PHE A 100 -4.67 3.67 -16.01
N TYR A 101 -4.56 2.39 -15.68
CA TYR A 101 -5.37 1.77 -14.64
C TYR A 101 -4.48 1.01 -13.66
N GLU A 102 -4.75 1.18 -12.37
CA GLU A 102 -4.08 0.43 -11.31
C GLU A 102 -5.12 -0.16 -10.37
N SER A 103 -5.03 -1.47 -10.16
CA SER A 103 -5.91 -2.23 -9.28
C SER A 103 -5.49 -2.05 -7.83
N HIS A 104 -6.45 -1.79 -6.96
CA HIS A 104 -6.23 -1.59 -5.53
C HIS A 104 -7.20 -2.44 -4.70
N PRO A 105 -6.82 -2.82 -3.47
CA PRO A 105 -7.71 -3.54 -2.59
C PRO A 105 -8.73 -2.63 -1.87
N LEU A 106 -8.44 -1.32 -1.76
CA LEU A 106 -9.21 -0.34 -1.00
C LEU A 106 -9.17 1.05 -1.65
N THR A 107 -10.21 1.85 -1.46
CA THR A 107 -10.28 3.29 -1.81
C THR A 107 -9.56 4.08 -0.73
N THR A 108 -8.24 4.15 -0.77
CA THR A 108 -7.46 5.10 0.04
C THR A 108 -6.75 6.10 -0.87
N SER A 109 -6.56 7.32 -0.35
CA SER A 109 -5.81 8.36 -1.04
C SER A 109 -4.37 7.95 -1.34
N ASP A 110 -3.75 7.13 -0.47
CA ASP A 110 -2.39 6.62 -0.67
C ASP A 110 -2.22 5.84 -1.97
N TYR A 111 -3.20 4.99 -2.32
CA TYR A 111 -3.18 4.24 -3.58
C TYR A 111 -3.31 5.15 -4.79
N ALA A 112 -4.16 6.17 -4.71
CA ALA A 112 -4.31 7.17 -5.76
C ALA A 112 -3.03 8.00 -5.94
N ILE A 113 -2.38 8.39 -4.84
CA ILE A 113 -1.11 9.13 -4.86
C ILE A 113 0.01 8.26 -5.45
N SER A 114 0.09 6.99 -5.04
CA SER A 114 1.03 6.03 -5.61
C SER A 114 0.87 5.92 -7.12
N HIS A 115 -0.36 5.74 -7.60
CA HIS A 115 -0.66 5.66 -9.03
C HIS A 115 -0.31 6.98 -9.75
N LEU A 116 -0.69 8.13 -9.19
CA LEU A 116 -0.39 9.44 -9.78
C LEU A 116 1.10 9.69 -9.90
N SER A 117 1.91 9.28 -8.91
CA SER A 117 3.37 9.49 -8.95
C SER A 117 4.08 8.77 -10.10
N LYS A 118 3.45 7.72 -10.64
CA LYS A 118 3.94 6.97 -11.81
C LYS A 118 3.67 7.68 -13.14
N VAL A 119 2.68 8.57 -13.18
CA VAL A 119 2.23 9.23 -14.42
C VAL A 119 2.54 10.73 -14.42
N LEU A 120 2.40 11.39 -13.28
CA LEU A 120 2.22 12.84 -13.21
C LEU A 120 3.28 13.52 -12.35
N SER A 121 3.77 14.66 -12.81
CA SER A 121 4.57 15.58 -12.01
C SER A 121 3.68 16.52 -11.18
N PRO A 122 4.13 17.00 -9.99
CA PRO A 122 3.34 17.89 -9.13
C PRO A 122 2.82 19.19 -9.79
N TYR A 123 3.37 19.59 -10.94
CA TYR A 123 3.07 20.85 -11.63
C TYR A 123 2.03 20.72 -12.76
N ASN A 124 1.71 19.51 -13.20
CA ASN A 124 0.69 19.34 -14.24
C ASN A 124 -0.71 19.63 -13.72
N VAL A 125 -1.64 19.94 -14.63
CA VAL A 125 -3.04 20.19 -14.30
C VAL A 125 -3.72 18.87 -13.96
N LEU A 126 -4.18 18.74 -12.71
CA LEU A 126 -4.89 17.56 -12.22
C LEU A 126 -6.32 17.93 -11.81
N MET A 127 -7.31 17.27 -12.39
CA MET A 127 -8.72 17.46 -12.05
C MET A 127 -9.34 16.19 -11.48
N ALA A 128 -10.01 16.28 -10.34
CA ALA A 128 -10.61 15.12 -9.66
C ALA A 128 -11.89 15.48 -8.91
N ASP A 129 -12.56 14.48 -8.35
CA ASP A 129 -13.66 14.68 -7.38
C ASP A 129 -13.11 15.19 -6.03
N GLU A 130 -13.90 15.92 -5.26
CA GLU A 130 -13.58 16.37 -3.89
C GLU A 130 -13.23 15.25 -2.92
N ALA A 131 -13.60 14.00 -3.23
CA ALA A 131 -13.11 12.81 -2.52
C ALA A 131 -11.57 12.71 -2.47
N TYR A 132 -10.86 13.41 -3.37
CA TYR A 132 -9.40 13.50 -3.45
C TYR A 132 -8.81 14.77 -2.79
N SER A 133 -9.50 15.37 -1.83
CA SER A 133 -9.02 16.55 -1.08
C SER A 133 -7.60 16.40 -0.50
N SER A 134 -7.18 15.18 -0.16
CA SER A 134 -5.81 14.87 0.29
C SER A 134 -4.70 15.11 -0.74
N LEU A 135 -5.04 15.38 -2.01
CA LEU A 135 -4.07 15.73 -3.06
C LEU A 135 -3.63 17.20 -2.98
N PHE A 136 -4.40 18.07 -2.31
CA PHE A 136 -4.00 19.44 -2.05
C PHE A 136 -2.69 19.47 -1.26
N GLY A 137 -1.78 20.37 -1.64
CA GLY A 137 -0.44 20.48 -1.07
C GLY A 137 0.60 19.52 -1.69
N LYS A 138 0.19 18.37 -2.25
CA LYS A 138 1.08 17.44 -2.98
C LYS A 138 1.17 17.79 -4.46
N TYR A 139 0.03 18.09 -5.07
CA TYR A 139 -0.06 18.52 -6.47
C TYR A 139 -0.45 20.00 -6.49
N ARG A 140 0.43 20.84 -7.05
CA ARG A 140 0.32 22.30 -6.99
C ARG A 140 -0.86 22.83 -7.80
N ASN A 141 -1.18 22.13 -8.90
CA ASN A 141 -2.20 22.48 -9.87
C ASN A 141 -3.42 21.53 -9.81
N VAL A 142 -3.70 20.95 -8.63
CA VAL A 142 -4.90 20.13 -8.43
C VAL A 142 -6.18 20.98 -8.32
N ARG A 143 -7.25 20.55 -8.99
CA ARG A 143 -8.58 21.17 -8.94
C ARG A 143 -9.62 20.10 -8.70
N LEU A 144 -10.52 20.36 -7.76
CA LEU A 144 -11.54 19.41 -7.37
C LEU A 144 -12.93 19.91 -7.69
N ILE A 145 -13.83 18.99 -8.00
CA ILE A 145 -15.24 19.26 -8.22
C ILE A 145 -16.12 18.45 -7.27
N ASN A 146 -17.13 19.08 -6.70
CA ASN A 146 -18.04 18.43 -5.76
C ASN A 146 -19.18 17.72 -6.49
N HIS A 147 -19.07 16.42 -6.70
CA HIS A 147 -20.13 15.63 -7.33
C HIS A 147 -21.42 15.53 -6.48
N SER A 148 -21.32 15.81 -5.18
CA SER A 148 -22.43 15.77 -4.21
C SER A 148 -23.07 17.13 -3.96
N LEU A 149 -22.68 18.17 -4.71
CA LEU A 149 -23.17 19.53 -4.51
C LEU A 149 -24.70 19.61 -4.64
N LYS A 150 -25.36 20.09 -3.58
CA LYS A 150 -26.81 20.28 -3.54
C LYS A 150 -27.21 21.54 -4.30
N ALA A 151 -28.38 21.52 -4.94
CA ALA A 151 -28.89 22.71 -5.61
C ALA A 151 -29.29 23.76 -4.57
N LYS A 152 -29.16 25.04 -4.93
CA LYS A 152 -29.62 26.15 -4.07
C LYS A 152 -31.15 26.17 -3.92
N ARG A 153 -31.87 25.75 -4.97
CA ARG A 153 -33.34 25.69 -4.99
C ARG A 153 -33.81 24.29 -4.59
N LYS A 154 -34.85 24.20 -3.75
CA LYS A 154 -35.44 22.92 -3.28
C LYS A 154 -36.01 22.03 -4.38
N ILE A 155 -36.29 22.58 -5.58
CA ILE A 155 -36.85 21.85 -6.72
C ILE A 155 -35.89 20.77 -7.23
N HIS A 156 -34.58 21.01 -7.15
CA HIS A 156 -33.57 20.08 -7.62
C HIS A 156 -32.76 19.54 -6.45
N THR A 157 -32.53 18.22 -6.40
CA THR A 157 -31.71 17.63 -5.34
C THR A 157 -30.23 17.98 -5.47
N PHE A 158 -29.73 18.17 -6.69
CA PHE A 158 -28.31 18.38 -6.97
C PHE A 158 -28.07 19.57 -7.92
N SER A 159 -26.95 20.26 -7.73
CA SER A 159 -26.56 21.42 -8.54
C SER A 159 -26.08 21.00 -9.93
N ARG A 160 -26.31 21.84 -10.94
CA ARG A 160 -25.72 21.65 -12.29
C ARG A 160 -24.18 21.78 -12.26
N GLU A 161 -23.66 22.60 -11.35
CA GLU A 161 -22.22 22.84 -11.14
C GLU A 161 -21.48 21.62 -10.58
N ARG A 162 -22.18 20.55 -10.19
CA ARG A 162 -21.55 19.35 -9.63
C ARG A 162 -20.71 18.56 -10.62
N TRP A 163 -20.89 18.77 -11.93
CA TRP A 163 -20.18 18.05 -12.99
C TRP A 163 -19.12 18.89 -13.69
N SER A 164 -19.35 20.20 -13.78
CA SER A 164 -18.38 21.16 -14.31
C SER A 164 -18.60 22.52 -13.67
N LYS A 165 -17.52 23.16 -13.22
CA LYS A 165 -17.52 24.52 -12.67
C LYS A 165 -16.17 25.18 -12.92
N GLU A 166 -16.16 26.45 -13.35
CA GLU A 166 -14.94 27.27 -13.41
C GLU A 166 -13.78 26.61 -14.22
N GLY A 167 -14.13 25.91 -15.30
CA GLY A 167 -13.17 25.18 -16.14
C GLY A 167 -12.74 23.80 -15.60
N VAL A 168 -13.20 23.41 -14.40
CA VAL A 168 -12.87 22.13 -13.75
C VAL A 168 -13.96 21.10 -14.02
N ASN A 169 -13.59 19.91 -14.49
CA ASN A 169 -14.46 18.74 -14.62
C ASN A 169 -13.69 17.43 -14.61
N SER A 170 -14.39 16.31 -14.42
CA SER A 170 -13.86 14.94 -14.38
C SER A 170 -14.39 14.06 -15.54
N ASN A 171 -15.00 14.67 -16.56
CA ASN A 171 -15.74 13.94 -17.60
C ASN A 171 -14.88 12.95 -18.40
N ALA A 172 -13.60 13.28 -18.64
CA ALA A 172 -12.71 12.42 -19.42
C ALA A 172 -12.46 11.07 -18.73
N VAL A 173 -12.24 11.07 -17.42
CA VAL A 173 -12.01 9.84 -16.64
C VAL A 173 -13.32 9.07 -16.45
N GLU A 174 -14.45 9.75 -16.29
CA GLU A 174 -15.76 9.10 -16.20
C GLU A 174 -16.12 8.37 -17.51
N GLY A 175 -15.91 9.02 -18.66
CA GLY A 175 -16.09 8.39 -19.98
C GLY A 175 -15.18 7.18 -20.15
N ALA A 176 -13.90 7.31 -19.80
CA ALA A 176 -12.95 6.19 -19.83
C ALA A 176 -13.37 5.03 -18.90
N ASN A 177 -13.93 5.34 -17.73
CA ASN A 177 -14.46 4.35 -16.79
C ASN A 177 -15.70 3.63 -17.37
N GLY A 178 -16.56 4.35 -18.09
CA GLY A 178 -17.70 3.77 -18.81
C GLY A 178 -17.29 2.76 -19.88
N VAL A 179 -16.27 3.10 -20.68
CA VAL A 179 -15.72 2.18 -21.70
C VAL A 179 -15.10 0.95 -21.04
N LEU A 180 -14.28 1.12 -20.01
CA LEU A 180 -13.67 0.01 -19.27
C LEU A 180 -14.73 -0.92 -18.67
N LYS A 181 -15.76 -0.39 -18.00
CA LYS A 181 -16.85 -1.20 -17.45
C LYS A 181 -17.61 -1.98 -18.52
N THR A 182 -17.74 -1.42 -19.72
CA THR A 182 -18.41 -2.09 -20.84
C THR A 182 -17.55 -3.22 -21.39
N ALA A 183 -16.25 -2.97 -21.62
CA ALA A 183 -15.31 -3.99 -22.06
C ALA A 183 -15.18 -5.14 -21.04
N MET A 184 -15.04 -4.82 -19.75
CA MET A 184 -14.92 -5.83 -18.70
C MET A 184 -16.20 -6.68 -18.59
N ARG A 185 -17.40 -6.08 -18.75
CA ARG A 185 -18.67 -6.85 -18.81
C ARG A 185 -18.71 -7.84 -19.95
N GLN A 186 -18.11 -7.53 -21.10
CA GLN A 186 -18.02 -8.43 -22.24
C GLN A 186 -17.04 -9.58 -22.02
N TYR A 187 -15.98 -9.34 -21.25
CA TYR A 187 -14.91 -10.32 -21.01
C TYR A 187 -15.38 -11.61 -20.30
N ARG A 188 -16.54 -11.59 -19.63
CA ARG A 188 -17.30 -12.69 -18.95
C ARG A 188 -16.54 -13.55 -17.91
N TRP A 189 -15.24 -13.75 -18.04
CA TRP A 189 -14.35 -14.52 -17.16
C TRP A 189 -13.35 -13.64 -16.41
N PHE A 190 -13.84 -12.55 -15.81
CA PHE A 190 -13.00 -11.69 -14.98
C PHE A 190 -12.73 -12.32 -13.61
N ASN A 191 -11.46 -12.45 -13.24
CA ASN A 191 -11.02 -12.90 -11.93
C ASN A 191 -10.26 -11.77 -11.22
N CYS A 192 -10.70 -11.38 -10.03
CA CYS A 192 -10.12 -10.28 -9.28
C CYS A 192 -8.63 -10.47 -8.95
N LYS A 193 -8.14 -11.72 -8.87
CA LYS A 193 -6.72 -12.04 -8.65
C LYS A 193 -5.82 -11.54 -9.78
N TYR A 194 -6.34 -11.50 -11.01
CA TYR A 194 -5.62 -11.09 -12.21
C TYR A 194 -6.06 -9.71 -12.71
N SER A 195 -6.73 -8.93 -11.86
CA SER A 195 -7.30 -7.63 -12.23
C SER A 195 -6.30 -6.68 -12.86
N GLN A 196 -5.08 -6.59 -12.32
CA GLN A 196 -4.05 -5.73 -12.89
C GLN A 196 -3.65 -6.17 -14.32
N LEU A 197 -3.63 -7.47 -14.60
CA LEU A 197 -3.31 -7.97 -15.94
C LEU A 197 -4.39 -7.58 -16.94
N TYR A 198 -5.67 -7.77 -16.61
CA TYR A 198 -6.80 -7.36 -17.46
C TYR A 198 -6.80 -5.83 -17.68
N LEU A 199 -6.50 -5.06 -16.64
CA LEU A 199 -6.40 -3.61 -16.72
C LEU A 199 -5.25 -3.17 -17.62
N ASN A 200 -4.08 -3.80 -17.51
CA ASN A 200 -2.92 -3.49 -18.36
C ASN A 200 -3.18 -3.87 -19.82
N GLU A 201 -3.81 -5.01 -20.08
CA GLU A 201 -4.19 -5.43 -21.43
C GLU A 201 -5.17 -4.44 -22.06
N PHE A 202 -6.22 -4.07 -21.33
CA PHE A 202 -7.19 -3.08 -21.79
C PHE A 202 -6.54 -1.70 -22.02
N ALA A 203 -5.68 -1.26 -21.09
CA ALA A 203 -4.95 0.00 -21.21
C ALA A 203 -4.10 0.03 -22.47
N VAL A 204 -3.32 -1.03 -22.73
CA VAL A 204 -2.50 -1.15 -23.93
C VAL A 204 -3.36 -1.11 -25.18
N ALA A 205 -4.41 -1.94 -25.27
CA ALA A 205 -5.30 -1.98 -26.43
C ALA A 205 -5.90 -0.59 -26.73
N LYS A 206 -6.30 0.14 -25.68
CA LYS A 206 -6.84 1.49 -25.80
C LYS A 206 -5.78 2.52 -26.19
N ASN A 207 -4.57 2.41 -25.64
CA ASN A 207 -3.51 3.40 -25.79
C ASN A 207 -2.74 3.24 -27.11
N LEU A 208 -2.69 2.03 -27.67
CA LEU A 208 -1.96 1.70 -28.91
C LEU A 208 -2.29 2.63 -30.09
N LYS A 209 -3.54 3.10 -30.19
CA LYS A 209 -3.94 4.03 -31.26
C LYS A 209 -3.21 5.38 -31.22
N PHE A 210 -2.62 5.75 -30.10
CA PHE A 210 -1.88 6.99 -29.91
C PHE A 210 -0.37 6.82 -30.11
N PHE A 211 0.14 5.59 -30.07
CA PHE A 211 1.55 5.27 -30.27
C PHE A 211 1.76 4.69 -31.67
N LYS A 212 2.03 5.58 -32.65
CA LYS A 212 2.14 5.25 -34.08
C LYS A 212 3.18 4.16 -34.41
N MET A 213 4.28 4.08 -33.66
CA MET A 213 5.40 3.16 -33.92
C MET A 213 5.14 1.71 -33.48
N GLU A 214 4.36 1.51 -32.42
CA GLU A 214 4.21 0.19 -31.79
C GLU A 214 3.09 -0.66 -32.42
N LYS A 215 2.17 -0.02 -33.13
CA LYS A 215 1.12 -0.70 -33.89
C LYS A 215 1.71 -1.63 -34.96
N ASN A 216 2.80 -1.24 -35.62
CA ASN A 216 3.42 -2.04 -36.68
C ASN A 216 4.26 -3.20 -36.13
N ILE A 217 4.84 -3.05 -34.93
CA ILE A 217 5.60 -4.10 -34.23
C ILE A 217 4.66 -5.17 -33.67
N ILE A 218 3.48 -4.78 -33.20
CA ILE A 218 2.51 -5.69 -32.56
C ILE A 218 1.61 -6.39 -33.59
N PHE A 219 1.24 -5.72 -34.69
CA PHE A 219 0.38 -6.28 -35.74
C PHE A 219 1.14 -6.74 -37.00
N GLY A 220 2.48 -6.73 -36.96
CA GLY A 220 3.32 -7.37 -37.95
C GLY A 220 3.51 -6.60 -39.26
N VAL A 221 4.56 -5.78 -39.31
CA VAL A 221 5.29 -5.50 -40.55
C VAL A 221 6.78 -5.68 -40.25
N ASN A 222 7.30 -6.88 -40.51
CA ASN A 222 8.72 -7.26 -40.60
C ASN A 222 9.67 -6.72 -39.50
N SER A 223 9.65 -7.30 -38.30
CA SER A 223 10.75 -7.10 -37.34
C SER A 223 11.21 -8.43 -36.71
N GLU A 224 12.47 -8.81 -36.96
CA GLU A 224 13.16 -9.98 -36.39
C GLU A 224 13.49 -9.85 -34.87
N ARG A 225 13.04 -8.76 -34.24
CA ARG A 225 13.30 -8.45 -32.83
C ARG A 225 12.00 -8.07 -32.12
N ASP A 226 11.88 -8.47 -30.86
CA ASP A 226 10.80 -8.04 -29.97
C ASP A 226 11.01 -6.59 -29.48
N PHE A 227 10.00 -6.06 -28.80
CA PHE A 227 9.99 -4.70 -28.25
C PHE A 227 11.10 -4.42 -27.22
N CYS A 228 11.71 -5.47 -26.67
CA CYS A 228 12.81 -5.38 -25.71
C CYS A 228 14.18 -5.52 -26.38
N GLY A 229 14.23 -5.65 -27.71
CA GLY A 229 15.46 -5.82 -28.48
C GLY A 229 15.96 -7.26 -28.57
N ASN A 230 15.20 -8.24 -28.07
CA ASN A 230 15.57 -9.66 -28.12
C ASN A 230 15.17 -10.28 -29.46
N ARG A 231 15.95 -11.25 -29.94
CA ARG A 231 15.52 -12.07 -31.07
C ARG A 231 14.30 -12.91 -30.66
N ILE A 232 13.31 -12.94 -31.53
CA ILE A 232 12.09 -13.71 -31.32
C ILE A 232 12.47 -15.20 -31.40
N GLY A 233 12.70 -15.83 -30.23
CA GLY A 233 13.11 -17.23 -30.11
C GLY A 233 13.79 -17.63 -28.79
N GLU A 234 14.33 -16.68 -27.99
CA GLU A 234 15.24 -17.01 -26.88
C GLU A 234 14.78 -16.52 -25.48
N ILE A 235 13.49 -16.56 -25.16
CA ILE A 235 13.06 -16.38 -23.75
C ILE A 235 12.70 -17.73 -23.16
N GLU A 236 13.70 -18.37 -22.53
CA GLU A 236 13.52 -19.60 -21.78
C GLU A 236 12.39 -19.48 -20.73
N HIS A 237 11.55 -20.51 -20.69
CA HIS A 237 10.35 -20.61 -19.85
C HIS A 237 10.59 -20.44 -18.33
N LYS A 238 11.84 -20.50 -17.84
CA LYS A 238 12.17 -20.44 -16.41
C LYS A 238 12.01 -19.04 -15.79
N ASN A 239 12.31 -17.96 -16.51
CA ASN A 239 12.29 -16.59 -15.94
C ASN A 239 10.88 -15.96 -15.88
N ARG A 240 9.91 -16.50 -16.63
CA ARG A 240 8.54 -15.95 -16.70
C ARG A 240 7.77 -16.09 -15.39
N LYS A 241 7.99 -17.19 -14.64
CA LYS A 241 7.32 -17.43 -13.35
C LYS A 241 7.81 -16.50 -12.24
N GLU A 242 9.10 -16.14 -12.23
CA GLU A 242 9.66 -15.24 -11.23
C GLU A 242 9.30 -13.78 -11.48
N LEU A 243 9.34 -13.33 -12.75
CA LEU A 243 8.84 -12.01 -13.14
C LEU A 243 7.34 -11.83 -12.83
N LEU A 244 6.52 -12.87 -12.96
CA LEU A 244 5.10 -12.81 -12.59
C LEU A 244 4.88 -12.70 -11.07
N LYS A 245 5.78 -13.24 -10.23
CA LYS A 245 5.64 -13.18 -8.76
C LYS A 245 5.61 -11.76 -8.20
N SER A 246 6.37 -10.82 -8.77
CA SER A 246 6.35 -9.42 -8.33
C SER A 246 5.07 -8.67 -8.70
N PHE A 247 4.29 -9.19 -9.66
CA PHE A 247 3.00 -8.61 -10.08
C PHE A 247 1.78 -9.40 -9.54
N LEU A 248 2.01 -10.50 -8.81
CA LEU A 248 0.97 -11.25 -8.13
C LEU A 248 0.60 -10.54 -6.83
N TYR A 249 -0.56 -9.87 -6.84
CA TYR A 249 -1.24 -9.51 -5.60
C TYR A 249 -1.68 -10.78 -4.88
N THR A 250 -1.18 -11.01 -3.66
CA THR A 250 -1.66 -12.08 -2.77
C THR A 250 -2.79 -11.53 -1.88
N PRO A 251 -4.06 -11.86 -2.18
CA PRO A 251 -5.16 -11.48 -1.29
C PRO A 251 -4.99 -12.16 0.07
N ILE A 252 -5.30 -11.41 1.14
CA ILE A 252 -5.36 -11.94 2.51
C ILE A 252 -6.44 -13.02 2.53
N ASN A 253 -6.12 -14.23 2.98
CA ASN A 253 -7.09 -15.33 2.99
C ASN A 253 -8.12 -15.18 4.14
N TYR A 254 -9.25 -15.89 4.07
CA TYR A 254 -10.34 -15.77 5.06
C TYR A 254 -9.89 -16.11 6.49
N SER A 255 -9.04 -17.13 6.66
CA SER A 255 -8.43 -17.47 7.94
C SER A 255 -7.59 -16.33 8.51
N GLU A 256 -6.77 -15.68 7.69
CA GLU A 256 -5.94 -14.53 8.06
C GLU A 256 -6.79 -13.30 8.39
N ARG A 257 -7.89 -13.06 7.66
CA ARG A 257 -8.84 -11.96 7.92
C ARG A 257 -9.69 -12.17 9.17
N LYS A 258 -10.26 -13.36 9.34
CA LYS A 258 -11.07 -13.72 10.52
C LYS A 258 -10.20 -13.64 11.77
N TYR A 259 -8.94 -14.07 11.68
CA TYR A 259 -7.97 -13.95 12.75
C TYR A 259 -7.56 -12.51 13.06
N LEU A 260 -7.47 -11.64 12.05
CA LEU A 260 -7.29 -10.19 12.20
C LEU A 260 -8.50 -9.50 12.84
N GLU A 261 -9.70 -10.05 12.65
CA GLU A 261 -10.97 -9.56 13.20
C GLU A 261 -11.26 -10.16 14.60
N SER A 262 -10.80 -11.39 14.89
CA SER A 262 -11.11 -12.16 16.10
C SER A 262 -9.98 -12.23 17.12
N SER A 263 -8.77 -11.72 16.82
CA SER A 263 -7.70 -11.68 17.81
C SER A 263 -8.09 -10.67 18.89
N ASN A 264 -8.56 -11.18 20.03
CA ASN A 264 -8.67 -10.40 21.24
C ASN A 264 -7.34 -9.69 21.45
N LEU A 265 -7.39 -8.36 21.51
CA LEU A 265 -6.18 -7.55 21.61
C LEU A 265 -5.57 -7.59 23.02
N LYS A 266 -6.26 -8.26 23.94
CA LYS A 266 -5.88 -8.48 25.34
C LYS A 266 -5.26 -9.86 25.50
N ASN A 267 -4.30 -9.96 26.42
CA ASN A 267 -3.79 -11.26 26.85
C ASN A 267 -4.81 -11.94 27.77
N SER A 268 -5.05 -13.23 27.58
CA SER A 268 -5.88 -14.05 28.47
C SER A 268 -5.03 -14.65 29.58
N LEU A 269 -4.38 -13.81 30.39
CA LEU A 269 -3.54 -14.23 31.51
C LEU A 269 -4.22 -13.91 32.83
N THR A 270 -4.14 -14.83 33.79
CA THR A 270 -4.49 -14.56 35.19
C THR A 270 -3.42 -13.68 35.84
N GLN A 271 -3.76 -13.00 36.94
CA GLN A 271 -2.82 -12.13 37.65
C GLN A 271 -1.59 -12.91 38.16
N ASP A 272 -1.78 -14.17 38.55
CA ASP A 272 -0.70 -15.04 39.02
C ASP A 272 0.25 -15.47 37.89
N GLU A 273 -0.28 -15.76 36.69
CA GLU A 273 0.53 -16.02 35.50
C GLU A 273 1.33 -14.79 35.07
N LEU A 274 0.71 -13.61 35.15
CA LEU A 274 1.39 -12.35 34.86
C LEU A 274 2.56 -12.11 35.81
N ASN A 275 2.37 -12.38 37.12
CA ASN A 275 3.40 -12.17 38.13
C ASN A 275 4.63 -13.08 37.94
N LYS A 276 4.49 -14.23 37.27
CA LYS A 276 5.61 -15.14 36.92
C LYS A 276 6.51 -14.61 35.79
N LEU A 277 6.06 -13.62 35.01
CA LEU A 277 6.82 -13.07 33.88
C LEU A 277 7.84 -12.02 34.33
N PRO A 278 8.88 -11.70 33.53
CA PRO A 278 9.78 -10.60 33.87
C PRO A 278 9.04 -9.26 33.93
N LYS A 279 9.43 -8.40 34.89
CA LYS A 279 8.81 -7.07 35.10
C LYS A 279 8.65 -6.22 33.83
N VAL A 280 9.60 -6.35 32.90
CA VAL A 280 9.57 -5.65 31.59
C VAL A 280 8.42 -6.14 30.72
N LEU A 281 8.25 -7.46 30.62
CA LEU A 281 7.15 -8.07 29.86
C LEU A 281 5.80 -7.83 30.53
N GLN A 282 5.73 -7.92 31.87
CA GLN A 282 4.53 -7.56 32.62
C GLN A 282 4.06 -6.13 32.31
N SER A 283 5.00 -5.18 32.29
CA SER A 283 4.71 -3.78 32.00
C SER A 283 4.21 -3.58 30.57
N ALA A 284 4.81 -4.29 29.61
CA ALA A 284 4.38 -4.25 28.20
C ALA A 284 2.97 -4.83 28.01
N ILE A 285 2.64 -5.93 28.70
CA ILE A 285 1.32 -6.55 28.68
C ILE A 285 0.26 -5.63 29.31
N LYS A 286 0.54 -5.06 30.49
CA LYS A 286 -0.36 -4.11 31.16
C LYS A 286 -0.62 -2.86 30.31
N LEU A 287 0.43 -2.30 29.70
CA LEU A 287 0.31 -1.16 28.78
C LEU A 287 -0.55 -1.51 27.57
N ASN A 288 -0.34 -2.69 26.99
CA ASN A 288 -1.15 -3.18 25.89
C ASN A 288 -2.63 -3.28 26.28
N ASP A 289 -2.95 -3.95 27.38
CA ASP A 289 -4.34 -4.20 27.79
C ASP A 289 -5.08 -2.89 28.16
N TYR A 290 -4.35 -1.90 28.66
CA TYR A 290 -4.84 -0.53 28.87
C TYR A 290 -5.10 0.19 27.53
N SER A 291 -4.07 0.35 26.71
CA SER A 291 -4.10 1.19 25.49
C SER A 291 -5.03 0.64 24.41
N VAL A 292 -5.23 -0.67 24.36
CA VAL A 292 -6.13 -1.34 23.42
C VAL A 292 -7.55 -0.78 23.45
N ASN A 293 -8.05 -0.37 24.61
CA ASN A 293 -9.42 0.18 24.73
C ASN A 293 -9.53 1.62 24.19
N TYR A 294 -8.40 2.30 23.98
CA TYR A 294 -8.33 3.71 23.54
C TYR A 294 -7.88 3.87 22.08
N LEU A 295 -7.43 2.80 21.42
CA LEU A 295 -7.06 2.82 20.01
C LEU A 295 -8.29 3.09 19.11
N ARG A 296 -8.25 4.17 18.33
CA ARG A 296 -9.30 4.52 17.36
C ARG A 296 -8.74 4.82 15.97
N GLY A 297 -9.59 4.69 14.95
CA GLY A 297 -9.29 5.08 13.56
C GLY A 297 -8.05 4.41 12.97
N HIS A 298 -7.19 5.20 12.32
CA HIS A 298 -5.98 4.71 11.64
C HIS A 298 -4.98 4.01 12.57
N ARG A 299 -4.96 4.35 13.88
CA ARG A 299 -4.05 3.71 14.85
C ARG A 299 -4.43 2.24 15.06
N LEU A 300 -5.72 1.96 15.23
CA LEU A 300 -6.23 0.59 15.37
C LEU A 300 -5.93 -0.25 14.12
N ILE A 301 -6.05 0.34 12.93
CA ILE A 301 -5.76 -0.33 11.66
C ILE A 301 -4.27 -0.69 11.56
N ARG A 302 -3.37 0.24 11.91
CA ARG A 302 -1.92 -0.02 11.93
C ARG A 302 -1.54 -1.08 12.95
N GLU A 303 -2.14 -1.05 14.14
CA GLU A 303 -1.89 -2.03 15.20
C GLU A 303 -2.29 -3.44 14.74
N ARG A 304 -3.45 -3.57 14.09
CA ARG A 304 -3.88 -4.85 13.49
C ARG A 304 -2.90 -5.35 12.43
N LYS A 305 -2.43 -4.47 11.55
CA LYS A 305 -1.40 -4.81 10.55
C LYS A 305 -0.12 -5.30 11.24
N TYR A 306 0.43 -4.56 12.19
CA TYR A 306 1.69 -4.96 12.85
C TYR A 306 1.53 -6.24 13.66
N ARG A 307 0.38 -6.47 14.28
CA ARG A 307 0.09 -7.72 15.00
C ARG A 307 0.04 -8.94 14.10
N PHE A 308 -0.51 -8.80 12.90
CA PHE A 308 -0.49 -9.86 11.90
C PHE A 308 0.95 -10.29 11.59
N ILE A 309 1.79 -9.31 11.30
CA ILE A 309 3.19 -9.53 10.98
C ILE A 309 3.93 -10.11 12.19
N TYR A 310 3.72 -9.55 13.37
CA TYR A 310 4.27 -10.03 14.64
C TYR A 310 3.97 -11.50 14.88
N ARG A 311 2.75 -11.96 14.61
CA ARG A 311 2.37 -13.35 14.80
C ARG A 311 2.97 -14.28 13.76
N LYS A 312 3.11 -13.83 12.50
CA LYS A 312 3.85 -14.58 11.48
C LYS A 312 5.33 -14.73 11.86
N VAL A 313 5.95 -13.65 12.34
CA VAL A 313 7.34 -13.67 12.84
C VAL A 313 7.46 -14.62 14.03
N TYR A 314 6.55 -14.55 14.99
CA TYR A 314 6.57 -15.41 16.17
C TYR A 314 6.43 -16.89 15.80
N ASN A 315 5.49 -17.24 14.91
CA ASN A 315 5.27 -18.63 14.50
C ASN A 315 6.41 -19.21 13.65
N TYR A 316 7.15 -18.34 12.94
CA TYR A 316 8.30 -18.76 12.14
C TYR A 316 9.55 -18.97 13.00
N LEU A 317 9.72 -18.16 14.05
CA LEU A 317 10.86 -18.30 14.94
C LEU A 317 10.70 -19.50 15.87
N ASN A 318 11.83 -20.06 16.28
CA ASN A 318 11.89 -21.18 17.21
C ASN A 318 12.67 -20.79 18.48
N LYS A 319 12.28 -21.34 19.63
CA LYS A 319 12.96 -21.06 20.91
C LYS A 319 14.35 -21.65 20.98
N ASN A 320 14.65 -22.69 20.21
CA ASN A 320 15.95 -23.38 20.28
C ASN A 320 16.89 -23.03 19.11
N GLN A 321 16.45 -22.22 18.14
CA GLN A 321 17.18 -21.99 16.90
C GLN A 321 17.38 -20.49 16.63
N TRP A 322 18.62 -20.12 16.33
CA TRP A 322 18.95 -18.79 15.83
C TRP A 322 18.60 -18.67 14.36
N THR A 323 17.88 -17.61 14.00
CA THR A 323 17.45 -17.37 12.63
C THR A 323 17.88 -15.98 12.17
N ASP A 324 18.39 -15.87 10.95
CA ASP A 324 18.79 -14.58 10.36
C ASP A 324 17.57 -13.76 9.95
N LEU A 325 17.64 -12.44 10.19
CA LEU A 325 16.57 -11.49 9.82
C LEU A 325 16.17 -11.58 8.34
N ASN A 326 17.13 -11.77 7.43
CA ASN A 326 16.84 -11.86 6.00
C ASN A 326 15.96 -13.09 5.72
N ASN A 327 16.32 -14.25 6.28
CA ASN A 327 15.54 -15.49 6.12
C ASN A 327 14.13 -15.35 6.69
N VAL A 328 13.97 -14.65 7.82
CA VAL A 328 12.65 -14.32 8.39
C VAL A 328 11.85 -13.43 7.44
N SER A 329 12.47 -12.40 6.87
CA SER A 329 11.84 -11.47 5.93
C SER A 329 11.36 -12.18 4.66
N ASP A 330 12.22 -13.02 4.08
CA ASP A 330 11.98 -13.72 2.83
C ASP A 330 10.94 -14.82 2.99
N ALA A 331 11.01 -15.61 4.07
CA ALA A 331 10.05 -16.69 4.34
C ALA A 331 8.63 -16.16 4.59
N ILE A 332 8.51 -15.00 5.24
CA ILE A 332 7.21 -14.41 5.58
C ILE A 332 6.67 -13.53 4.43
N GLY A 333 7.52 -13.11 3.49
CA GLY A 333 7.15 -12.24 2.37
C GLY A 333 6.87 -10.80 2.79
N ILE A 334 7.67 -10.27 3.73
CA ILE A 334 7.49 -8.92 4.30
C ILE A 334 8.78 -8.13 4.14
N SER A 335 8.67 -6.80 4.06
CA SER A 335 9.83 -5.92 3.94
C SER A 335 10.73 -5.98 5.18
N LYS A 336 12.05 -5.94 4.95
CA LYS A 336 13.06 -6.01 6.01
C LYS A 336 12.90 -4.93 7.07
N SER A 337 12.47 -3.73 6.67
CA SER A 337 12.24 -2.60 7.58
C SER A 337 11.05 -2.84 8.52
N GLU A 338 9.95 -3.42 8.02
CA GLU A 338 8.78 -3.77 8.83
C GLU A 338 9.08 -4.93 9.78
N CYS A 339 9.77 -5.98 9.30
CA CYS A 339 10.25 -7.06 10.16
C CYS A 339 11.16 -6.51 11.27
N LEU A 340 12.13 -5.66 10.93
CA LEU A 340 13.04 -5.06 11.90
C LEU A 340 12.31 -4.20 12.94
N HIS A 341 11.31 -3.41 12.53
CA HIS A 341 10.50 -2.61 13.46
C HIS A 341 9.83 -3.49 14.52
N ILE A 342 9.23 -4.60 14.10
CA ILE A 342 8.53 -5.53 14.97
C ILE A 342 9.52 -6.22 15.89
N ILE A 343 10.59 -6.79 15.35
CA ILE A 343 11.63 -7.48 16.12
C ILE A 343 12.20 -6.57 17.21
N LYS A 344 12.49 -5.30 16.90
CA LYS A 344 12.93 -4.31 17.91
C LYS A 344 11.93 -4.19 19.07
N LYS A 345 10.63 -4.08 18.78
CA LYS A 345 9.59 -4.00 19.83
C LYS A 345 9.51 -5.29 20.65
N MET A 346 9.63 -6.45 20.02
CA MET A 346 9.65 -7.74 20.72
C MET A 346 10.86 -7.89 21.63
N THR A 347 12.05 -7.48 21.17
CA THR A 347 13.28 -7.47 21.97
C THR A 347 13.16 -6.52 23.16
N LEU A 348 12.59 -5.33 22.96
CA LEU A 348 12.35 -4.38 24.05
C LEU A 348 11.38 -4.93 25.11
N ALA A 349 10.37 -5.69 24.68
CA ALA A 349 9.46 -6.41 25.58
C ALA A 349 10.07 -7.68 26.20
N ASN A 350 11.35 -7.98 25.91
CA ASN A 350 12.07 -9.15 26.37
C ASN A 350 11.46 -10.48 25.90
N LEU A 351 10.86 -10.52 24.71
CA LEU A 351 10.30 -11.71 24.08
C LEU A 351 11.30 -12.44 23.17
N LEU A 352 12.28 -11.71 22.64
CA LEU A 352 13.32 -12.22 21.76
C LEU A 352 14.71 -12.03 22.37
N GLU A 353 15.62 -12.88 21.94
CA GLU A 353 17.05 -12.65 21.99
C GLU A 353 17.52 -12.22 20.61
N THR A 354 18.35 -11.18 20.57
CA THR A 354 18.91 -10.67 19.32
C THR A 354 20.41 -10.51 19.48
N ILE A 355 21.16 -11.00 18.50
CA ILE A 355 22.60 -10.81 18.38
C ILE A 355 22.86 -10.05 17.09
N VAL A 356 23.68 -9.00 17.19
CA VAL A 356 24.21 -8.29 16.02
C VAL A 356 25.65 -8.75 15.84
N TYR A 357 26.00 -9.12 14.62
CA TYR A 357 27.36 -9.54 14.27
C TYR A 357 27.73 -8.95 12.91
N ASP A 358 29.01 -8.65 12.73
CA ASP A 358 29.53 -8.19 11.46
C ASP A 358 29.88 -9.40 10.59
N GLU A 359 29.39 -9.39 9.34
CA GLU A 359 29.81 -10.35 8.33
C GLU A 359 30.08 -9.61 7.02
N LYS A 360 31.37 -9.53 6.65
CA LYS A 360 31.86 -8.84 5.45
C LYS A 360 31.55 -7.33 5.43
N GLY A 361 31.70 -6.65 6.57
CA GLY A 361 31.51 -5.21 6.70
C GLY A 361 30.03 -4.80 6.67
N ARG A 362 29.13 -5.70 7.05
CA ARG A 362 27.69 -5.47 7.11
C ARG A 362 27.13 -6.09 8.38
N ASP A 363 26.43 -5.26 9.16
CA ASP A 363 25.71 -5.70 10.35
C ASP A 363 24.57 -6.66 9.98
N LYS A 364 24.68 -7.89 10.47
CA LYS A 364 23.63 -8.90 10.40
C LYS A 364 23.00 -9.09 11.77
N VAL A 365 21.71 -9.46 11.77
CA VAL A 365 20.90 -9.66 12.98
C VAL A 365 20.40 -11.10 13.02
N ARG A 366 20.76 -11.81 14.08
CA ARG A 366 20.23 -13.13 14.44
C ARG A 366 19.24 -13.02 15.58
N ILE A 367 18.19 -13.83 15.51
CA ILE A 367 17.03 -13.72 16.38
C ILE A 367 16.63 -15.10 16.87
N LYS A 368 16.23 -15.18 18.14
CA LYS A 368 15.75 -16.40 18.80
C LYS A 368 14.62 -16.07 19.78
N LEU A 369 13.63 -16.95 19.91
CA LEU A 369 12.53 -16.77 20.88
C LEU A 369 12.98 -17.08 22.32
N ARG A 370 12.49 -16.31 23.30
CA ARG A 370 12.70 -16.61 24.74
C ARG A 370 11.62 -17.51 25.32
N TYR A 371 10.38 -17.36 24.87
CA TYR A 371 9.22 -18.09 25.38
C TYR A 371 8.52 -18.84 24.25
N GLU A 372 7.97 -20.01 24.56
CA GLU A 372 7.07 -20.77 23.69
C GLU A 372 5.64 -20.22 23.71
N SER A 373 5.26 -19.59 24.82
CA SER A 373 3.96 -18.94 24.97
C SER A 373 3.92 -17.61 24.24
N PHE A 374 2.91 -17.44 23.39
CA PHE A 374 2.69 -16.21 22.66
C PHE A 374 2.09 -15.13 23.57
N TYR A 375 2.80 -14.02 23.72
CA TYR A 375 2.33 -12.84 24.46
C TYR A 375 2.02 -11.69 23.50
N GLN A 376 0.94 -10.98 23.72
CA GLN A 376 0.58 -9.80 22.94
C GLN A 376 1.17 -8.54 23.56
N ILE A 377 1.76 -7.69 22.72
CA ILE A 377 2.31 -6.38 23.10
C ILE A 377 1.84 -5.31 22.12
N LEU A 378 1.82 -4.06 22.58
CA LEU A 378 1.45 -2.91 21.76
C LEU A 378 2.61 -2.54 20.81
N LEU A 379 2.33 -2.47 19.51
CA LEU A 379 3.35 -2.23 18.48
C LEU A 379 3.34 -0.77 17.99
N THR A 380 2.19 -0.10 18.07
CA THR A 380 1.96 1.26 17.53
C THR A 380 2.33 2.42 18.45
N SER A 381 3.03 2.20 19.57
CA SER A 381 3.37 3.26 20.52
C SER A 381 4.20 4.40 19.89
N GLU A 382 3.89 5.64 20.29
CA GLU A 382 4.51 6.87 19.80
C GLU A 382 6.04 6.89 20.01
N LYS A 383 6.73 7.75 19.24
CA LYS A 383 8.16 8.08 19.45
C LYS A 383 8.43 8.58 20.88
N GLU A 384 7.46 9.23 21.51
CA GLU A 384 7.57 9.80 22.86
C GLU A 384 7.45 8.73 23.97
N GLU A 385 6.59 7.72 23.81
CA GLU A 385 6.52 6.57 24.73
C GLU A 385 7.77 5.68 24.65
N LEU A 386 8.36 5.55 23.46
CA LEU A 386 9.67 4.93 23.28
C LEU A 386 10.78 5.71 23.98
N GLY A 387 10.71 7.05 24.02
CA GLY A 387 11.64 7.90 24.77
C GLY A 387 11.55 7.71 26.29
N ILE A 388 10.35 7.45 26.82
CA ILE A 388 10.13 7.11 28.24
C ILE A 388 10.67 5.70 28.55
N ILE A 389 10.54 4.76 27.61
CA ILE A 389 11.10 3.40 27.76
C ILE A 389 12.63 3.39 27.58
N GLU A 390 13.18 4.17 26.63
CA GLU A 390 14.61 4.36 26.41
C GLU A 390 15.31 5.10 27.55
N SER A 391 14.66 6.11 28.15
CA SER A 391 15.18 6.80 29.35
C SER A 391 15.21 5.89 30.57
N LYS A 392 14.18 5.05 30.77
CA LYS A 392 14.20 3.95 31.77
C LYS A 392 15.28 2.89 31.46
N PHE A 393 15.59 2.63 30.18
CA PHE A 393 16.65 1.70 29.75
C PHE A 393 18.07 2.25 29.99
N LYS A 394 18.32 3.54 29.68
CA LYS A 394 19.60 4.22 29.95
C LYS A 394 19.91 4.27 31.45
N ASN A 395 18.89 4.44 32.29
CA ASN A 395 19.03 4.42 33.75
C ASN A 395 19.35 3.03 34.32
N LYS A 396 18.83 1.94 33.71
CA LYS A 396 19.18 0.55 34.07
C LYS A 396 20.59 0.13 33.58
N ALA A 397 21.03 0.64 32.43
CA ALA A 397 22.37 0.39 31.89
C ALA A 397 23.49 1.06 32.72
N LYS A 398 23.23 2.24 33.31
CA LYS A 398 24.15 2.90 34.25
C LYS A 398 24.38 2.10 35.55
N PHE A 399 23.39 1.31 36.01
CA PHE A 399 23.54 0.44 37.19
C PHE A 399 24.35 -0.84 36.93
N ARG A 400 24.55 -1.24 35.67
CA ARG A 400 25.38 -2.42 35.32
C ARG A 400 26.86 -2.09 35.09
N LYS A 401 27.22 -0.84 34.81
CA LYS A 401 28.63 -0.42 34.68
C LYS A 401 29.39 -0.31 36.02
N LYS A 402 28.71 -0.38 37.18
CA LYS A 402 29.37 -0.42 38.50
C LYS A 402 29.69 -1.83 39.01
N LYS A 403 29.39 -2.90 38.25
CA LYS A 403 29.59 -4.30 38.67
C LYS A 403 30.40 -5.17 37.70
N SER A 404 31.27 -4.55 36.89
CA SER A 404 32.31 -5.27 36.13
C SER A 404 33.69 -4.65 36.38
N ASN A 405 34.07 -4.55 37.65
CA ASN A 405 35.47 -4.66 38.02
C ASN A 405 35.77 -6.16 38.10
N TYR A 406 36.11 -6.77 36.95
CA TYR A 406 36.81 -8.05 36.89
C TYR A 406 38.20 -7.70 36.33
N THR A 407 39.16 -7.56 37.25
CA THR A 407 40.29 -8.49 37.40
C THR A 407 41.07 -8.69 36.11
N GLY A 408 42.27 -8.09 36.11
CA GLY A 408 43.18 -8.05 34.98
C GLY A 408 43.67 -9.43 34.56
N PHE A 409 43.59 -9.68 33.25
CA PHE A 409 44.51 -10.57 32.58
C PHE A 409 45.80 -9.78 32.31
N LYS A 410 46.83 -10.01 33.15
CA LYS A 410 48.22 -9.64 32.86
C LYS A 410 48.65 -10.38 31.59
N ARG A 411 48.90 -9.65 30.50
CA ARG A 411 49.74 -10.14 29.40
C ARG A 411 51.19 -10.07 29.88
N GLY A 412 51.79 -11.23 30.07
CA GLY A 412 53.24 -11.33 30.08
C GLY A 412 53.76 -11.23 28.65
N SER A 413 54.54 -10.20 28.37
CA SER A 413 55.51 -10.20 27.29
C SER A 413 56.87 -9.93 27.95
N LYS A 414 57.66 -10.99 28.11
CA LYS A 414 59.12 -10.85 28.15
C LYS A 414 59.53 -10.36 26.77
N TYR A 415 60.16 -9.19 26.70
CA TYR A 415 61.35 -8.90 25.88
C TYR A 415 61.97 -7.63 26.45
N GLU A 416 63.27 -7.76 26.75
CA GLU A 416 64.23 -6.82 27.36
C GLU A 416 64.12 -6.57 28.86
#